data_AF-A0A319DTP5-F1
#
_entry.id   AF-A0A319DTP5-F1
#
_cell.length_a   1.000
_cell.length_b   1.000
_cell.length_c   1.000
_cell.angle_alpha   90.00
_cell.angle_beta   90.00
_cell.angle_gamma   90.00
#
_symmetry.space_group_name_H-M   'P 1'
#
loop_
_entity.id
_entity.type
_entity.pdbx_description
1 polymer ?
#
loop_
_entity_poly.entity_id
_entity_poly.type
_entity_poly.pdbx_seq_one_letter_code
_entity_poly.pdbx_strand_id
1 'polypeptide(L)' 'FRFINKLTAFQQFINKILIKYLNKFVTAYINNILIYNNNIAKYKLHVCSVLKKL' A
#
# COMPACT_ATOMS: atom_id res chain seq x y z
N PHE A 1 1.01 14.82 -22.67
CA PHE A 1 2.16 14.75 -21.74
C PHE A 1 1.77 13.91 -20.53
N ARG A 2 2.24 12.66 -20.48
CA ARG A 2 1.71 11.62 -19.59
C ARG A 2 2.57 11.55 -18.32
N PHE A 3 1.93 11.64 -17.16
CA PHE A 3 2.46 11.76 -15.79
C PHE A 3 3.31 10.57 -15.29
N ILE A 4 4.25 10.06 -16.09
CA ILE A 4 5.08 8.90 -15.71
C ILE A 4 5.88 9.23 -14.44
N ASN A 5 6.44 10.43 -14.33
CA ASN A 5 7.21 10.84 -13.16
C ASN A 5 6.39 10.94 -11.87
N LYS A 6 5.12 11.34 -11.95
CA LYS A 6 4.22 11.42 -10.79
C LYS A 6 3.82 10.04 -10.30
N LEU A 7 3.55 9.11 -11.23
CA LEU A 7 3.28 7.70 -10.91
C LEU A 7 4.50 7.06 -10.25
N THR A 8 5.70 7.28 -10.79
CA THR A 8 6.95 6.77 -10.23
C THR A 8 7.23 7.33 -8.84
N ALA A 9 7.02 8.63 -8.62
CA ALA A 9 7.19 9.25 -7.30
C ALA A 9 6.18 8.69 -6.27
N PHE A 10 4.93 8.50 -6.68
CA PHE A 10 3.90 7.88 -5.84
C PHE A 10 4.26 6.43 -5.51
N GLN A 11 4.65 5.63 -6.51
CA GLN A 11 5.08 4.25 -6.32
C GLN A 11 6.26 4.16 -5.34
N GLN A 12 7.27 5.06 -5.46
CA GLN A 12 8.42 5.08 -4.54
C GLN A 12 8.03 5.45 -3.11
N PHE A 13 7.11 6.42 -2.94
CA PHE A 13 6.61 6.82 -1.63
C PHE A 13 5.82 5.70 -0.96
N ILE A 14 4.88 5.10 -1.68
CA ILE A 14 4.09 3.96 -1.24
C ILE A 14 4.99 2.76 -0.94
N ASN A 15 5.96 2.45 -1.81
CA ASN A 15 6.93 1.38 -1.55
C ASN A 15 7.71 1.66 -0.26
N LYS A 16 8.20 2.88 0.00
CA LYS A 16 8.94 3.19 1.24
C LYS A 16 8.10 3.03 2.50
N ILE A 17 6.86 3.51 2.50
CA ILE A 17 5.97 3.45 3.67
C ILE A 17 5.48 2.02 3.89
N LEU A 18 5.08 1.36 2.81
CA LEU A 18 4.49 0.03 2.86
C LEU A 18 5.53 -1.08 2.79
N ILE A 19 6.84 -0.82 2.63
CA ILE A 19 7.90 -1.84 2.52
C ILE A 19 7.82 -2.88 3.65
N LYS A 20 7.45 -2.43 4.86
CA LYS A 20 7.33 -3.28 6.06
C LYS A 20 6.12 -4.22 6.01
N TYR A 21 5.12 -3.88 5.19
CA TYR A 21 3.87 -4.59 4.99
C TYR A 21 3.82 -5.32 3.62
N LEU A 22 4.68 -4.91 2.68
CA LEU A 22 4.72 -5.29 1.25
C LEU A 22 5.10 -6.75 0.96
N ASN A 23 5.18 -7.59 1.99
CA ASN A 23 5.50 -9.02 1.85
C ASN A 23 4.73 -9.90 2.86
N LYS A 24 3.76 -9.29 3.55
CA LYS A 24 2.99 -9.96 4.62
C LYS A 24 1.50 -9.99 4.29
N PHE A 25 0.93 -8.85 3.91
CA PHE A 25 -0.52 -8.71 3.70
C PHE A 25 -0.90 -7.56 2.76
N VAL A 26 0.07 -6.92 2.10
CA VAL A 26 -0.15 -5.79 1.19
C VAL A 26 0.68 -5.95 -0.07
N THR A 27 0.10 -5.68 -1.23
CA THR A 27 0.79 -5.57 -2.53
C THR A 27 0.39 -4.25 -3.18
N ALA A 28 1.35 -3.40 -3.53
CA ALA A 28 1.08 -2.15 -4.24
C ALA A 28 1.41 -2.29 -5.74
N TYR A 29 0.46 -1.97 -6.62
CA TYR A 29 0.62 -2.03 -8.07
C TYR A 29 0.14 -0.73 -8.74
N ILE A 30 1.08 0.03 -9.31
CA ILE A 30 0.88 1.33 -9.99
C ILE A 30 0.18 2.34 -9.07
N ASN A 31 -1.15 2.37 -9.08
CA ASN A 31 -1.97 3.29 -8.27
C ASN A 31 -2.79 2.57 -7.21
N ASN A 32 -2.82 1.24 -7.24
CA ASN A 32 -3.73 0.46 -6.43
C ASN A 32 -2.93 -0.25 -5.33
N ILE A 33 -3.42 -0.15 -4.09
CA ILE A 33 -2.90 -0.88 -2.95
C ILE A 33 -3.86 -2.02 -2.68
N LEU A 34 -3.39 -3.25 -2.87
CA LEU A 34 -4.14 -4.46 -2.65
C LEU A 34 -3.78 -5.02 -1.28
N ILE A 35 -4.74 -5.02 -0.36
CA ILE A 35 -4.56 -5.55 0.99
C ILE A 35 -5.34 -6.86 1.03
N TYR A 36 -4.66 -7.96 1.37
CA TYR A 36 -5.27 -9.29 1.49
C TYR A 36 -5.01 -9.83 2.88
N ASN A 37 -6.05 -10.37 3.52
CA ASN A 37 -5.94 -10.98 4.83
C ASN A 37 -6.97 -12.09 4.99
N ASN A 38 -6.57 -13.22 5.56
CA ASN A 38 -7.46 -14.37 5.78
C ASN A 38 -8.54 -14.12 6.85
N ASN A 39 -8.44 -13.05 7.63
CA ASN A 39 -9.38 -12.74 8.71
C ASN A 39 -9.89 -11.29 8.63
N ILE A 40 -11.20 -11.11 8.37
CA ILE A 40 -11.85 -9.79 8.22
C ILE A 40 -11.66 -8.90 9.46
N ALA A 41 -11.65 -9.46 10.67
CA ALA A 41 -11.49 -8.67 11.90
C ALA A 41 -10.10 -8.02 11.99
N LYS A 42 -9.05 -8.80 11.68
CA LYS A 42 -7.68 -8.29 11.59
C LYS A 42 -7.49 -7.39 10.38
N TYR A 43 -8.22 -7.61 9.28
CA TYR A 43 -8.13 -6.81 8.07
C TYR A 43 -8.43 -5.33 8.36
N LYS A 44 -9.53 -5.03 9.05
CA LYS A 44 -9.87 -3.64 9.42
C LYS A 44 -8.81 -2.97 10.29
N LEU A 45 -8.22 -3.70 11.24
CA LEU A 45 -7.15 -3.17 12.10
C LEU A 45 -5.86 -2.88 11.30
N HIS A 46 -5.49 -3.76 10.37
CA HIS A 46 -4.33 -3.55 9.50
C HIS A 46 -4.56 -2.39 8.52
N VAL A 47 -5.73 -2.30 7.90
CA VAL A 47 -6.10 -1.17 7.03
C VAL A 47 -6.08 0.15 7.79
N CYS A 48 -6.66 0.19 9.00
CA CYS A 48 -6.65 1.40 9.82
C CYS A 48 -5.22 1.79 10.25
N SER A 49 -4.36 0.81 10.53
CA SER A 49 -2.94 1.06 10.85
C SER A 49 -2.15 1.58 9.64
N VAL A 50 -2.43 1.05 8.44
CA VAL A 50 -1.81 1.51 7.19
C VAL A 50 -2.31 2.91 6.82
N LEU A 51 -3.61 3.18 6.92
CA LEU A 51 -4.21 4.50 6.66
C LEU A 51 -3.77 5.56 7.67
N LYS A 52 -3.46 5.19 8.92
CA LYS A 52 -2.84 6.11 9.89
C LYS A 52 -1.36 6.42 9.60
N LYS A 53 -0.71 5.60 8.77
CA LYS A 53 0.73 5.69 8.47
C LYS A 53 1.00 6.42 7.15
N LEU A 54 0.03 6.39 6.22
CA LEU A 54 -0.03 7.21 5.02
C LEU A 54 -0.33 8.67 5.36
#